data_AF-A0A950A007-F1
#
_entry.id   AF-A0A950A007-F1
#
_cell.length_a   1.000
_cell.length_b   1.000
_cell.length_c   1.000
_cell.angle_alpha   90.00
_cell.angle_beta   90.00
_cell.angle_gamma   90.00
#
_symmetry.space_group_name_H-M   'P 1'
#
loop_
_entity.id
_entity.type
_entity.pdbx_description
1 polymer ?
#
loop_
_entity_poly.entity_id
_entity_poly.type
_entity_poly.pdbx_seq_one_letter_code
_entity_poly.pdbx_strand_id
1 'polypeptide(L)'
;MIQIAAELARHDPAYVDMVIKFLSHFVWIGVAMNPPEGETPLWYEQDGFYYDVMRMPDGQTIELKVRSLVGLLPMCAATVFEPDVLERYPGVLDLLAEFVHRFSDSLPQLAHLPGASPEGRRMTSLVDETRLRRILAVMLDEDEFLGAHGIRAISRRHLEHPVVFDWGGQEYNVHYLPAESDTGMFGGNSNWRGPVWFPMNVVILRGLIQLHRYYGDRVKVEYPTGSGRELNLLEIAGEVSGRLTTTFTEDETGQRPVFGGIEKFQTDPHWHNLIPFHEYFHGDNGAGIGASHQTGWTGTVALLLLIAGGLHTPADAMAAVGE
;
A
#
# COMPACT_ATOMS: atom_id res chain seq x y z
N MET A 1 -1.14 5.76 -14.42
CA MET A 1 -1.56 5.80 -15.85
C MET A 1 -2.58 6.87 -16.14
N ILE A 2 -3.77 6.87 -15.51
CA ILE A 2 -4.80 7.91 -15.73
C ILE A 2 -4.23 9.31 -15.52
N GLN A 3 -3.55 9.55 -14.39
CA GLN A 3 -2.93 10.84 -14.07
C GLN A 3 -1.89 11.27 -15.12
N ILE A 4 -1.04 10.35 -15.60
CA ILE A 4 -0.04 10.63 -16.64
C ILE A 4 -0.73 11.02 -17.95
N ALA A 5 -1.75 10.26 -18.37
CA ALA A 5 -2.51 10.58 -19.58
C ALA A 5 -3.22 11.94 -19.46
N ALA A 6 -3.76 12.27 -18.29
CA ALA A 6 -4.41 13.55 -18.03
C ALA A 6 -3.40 14.71 -18.08
N GLU A 7 -2.19 14.53 -17.53
CA GLU A 7 -1.13 15.54 -17.60
C GLU A 7 -0.64 15.73 -19.04
N LEU A 8 -0.45 14.65 -19.81
CA LEU A 8 -0.07 14.74 -21.23
C LEU A 8 -1.16 15.38 -22.09
N ALA A 9 -2.43 15.16 -21.76
CA ALA A 9 -3.57 15.81 -22.43
C ALA A 9 -3.54 17.34 -22.31
N ARG A 10 -2.79 17.90 -21.33
CA ARG A 10 -2.52 19.34 -21.20
C ARG A 10 -1.77 19.92 -22.38
N HIS A 11 -0.97 19.10 -23.05
CA HIS A 11 -0.09 19.51 -24.13
C HIS A 11 -0.53 18.96 -25.49
N ASP A 12 -1.18 17.80 -25.50
CA ASP A 12 -1.66 17.15 -26.72
C ASP A 12 -3.04 16.49 -26.49
N PRO A 13 -4.12 17.02 -27.10
CA PRO A 13 -5.47 16.46 -26.99
C PRO A 13 -5.60 14.98 -27.39
N ALA A 14 -4.65 14.41 -28.16
CA ALA A 14 -4.67 12.99 -28.51
C ALA A 14 -4.62 12.06 -27.28
N TYR A 15 -4.12 12.55 -26.14
CA TYR A 15 -4.10 11.77 -24.90
C TYR A 15 -5.43 11.73 -24.15
N VAL A 16 -6.45 12.49 -24.57
CA VAL A 16 -7.81 12.41 -23.97
C VAL A 16 -8.38 11.01 -24.12
N ASP A 17 -8.22 10.37 -25.29
CA ASP A 17 -8.67 8.99 -25.52
C ASP A 17 -7.97 7.99 -24.59
N MET A 18 -6.70 8.26 -24.23
CA MET A 18 -5.96 7.45 -23.27
C MET A 18 -6.48 7.61 -21.84
N VAL A 19 -6.90 8.82 -21.46
CA VAL A 19 -7.58 9.06 -20.17
C VAL A 19 -8.82 8.19 -20.07
N ILE A 20 -9.68 8.22 -21.09
CA ILE A 20 -10.92 7.43 -21.15
C ILE A 20 -10.59 5.94 -21.04
N LYS A 21 -9.65 5.45 -21.85
CA LYS A 21 -9.23 4.04 -21.85
C LYS A 21 -8.78 3.58 -20.46
N PHE A 22 -7.88 4.31 -19.82
CA PHE A 22 -7.36 3.91 -18.51
C PHE A 22 -8.41 4.01 -17.41
N LEU A 23 -9.31 4.97 -17.49
CA LEU A 23 -10.45 5.06 -16.60
C LEU A 23 -11.41 3.88 -16.78
N SER A 24 -11.75 3.50 -18.01
CA SER A 24 -12.57 2.32 -18.28
C SER A 24 -11.91 1.04 -17.74
N HIS A 25 -10.59 0.89 -17.92
CA HIS A 25 -9.86 -0.24 -17.34
C HIS A 25 -9.92 -0.25 -15.81
N PHE A 26 -9.74 0.92 -15.18
CA PHE A 26 -9.81 1.05 -13.72
C PHE A 26 -11.17 0.59 -13.18
N VAL A 27 -12.24 0.97 -13.87
CA VAL A 27 -13.59 0.49 -13.53
C VAL A 27 -13.67 -1.02 -13.65
N TRP A 28 -13.27 -1.59 -14.79
CA TRP A 28 -13.35 -3.04 -15.01
C TRP A 28 -12.56 -3.83 -13.97
N ILE A 29 -11.44 -3.29 -13.48
CA ILE A 29 -10.71 -3.86 -12.35
C ILE A 29 -11.58 -3.84 -11.08
N GLY A 30 -12.22 -2.71 -10.76
CA GLY A 30 -13.15 -2.61 -9.64
C GLY A 30 -14.29 -3.64 -9.68
N VAL A 31 -14.86 -3.87 -10.87
CA VAL A 31 -15.87 -4.92 -11.11
C VAL A 31 -15.30 -6.30 -10.83
N ALA A 32 -14.14 -6.62 -11.41
CA ALA A 32 -13.53 -7.94 -11.24
C ALA A 32 -13.18 -8.23 -9.77
N MET A 33 -12.85 -7.19 -9.00
CA MET A 33 -12.58 -7.31 -7.56
C MET A 33 -13.84 -7.52 -6.72
N ASN A 34 -15.00 -7.07 -7.20
CA ASN A 34 -16.27 -7.14 -6.50
C ASN A 34 -17.37 -7.48 -7.53
N PRO A 35 -17.40 -8.72 -8.03
CA PRO A 35 -18.28 -9.10 -9.11
C PRO A 35 -19.76 -9.09 -8.68
N PRO A 36 -20.69 -9.10 -9.64
CA PRO A 36 -22.12 -9.24 -9.38
C PRO A 36 -22.46 -10.53 -8.60
N GLU A 37 -23.68 -10.62 -8.07
CA GLU A 37 -24.14 -11.80 -7.32
C GLU A 37 -23.91 -13.12 -8.08
N GLY A 38 -23.30 -14.10 -7.40
CA GLY A 38 -23.03 -15.43 -7.94
C GLY A 38 -21.55 -15.74 -8.23
N GLU A 39 -20.67 -14.74 -8.20
CA GLU A 39 -19.22 -14.91 -8.28
C GLU A 39 -18.53 -14.57 -6.95
N THR A 40 -17.34 -15.16 -6.70
CA THR A 40 -16.59 -14.95 -5.46
C THR A 40 -15.87 -13.59 -5.49
N PRO A 41 -16.18 -12.66 -4.57
CA PRO A 41 -15.48 -11.37 -4.49
C PRO A 41 -14.10 -11.51 -3.83
N LEU A 42 -13.23 -10.53 -4.07
CA LEU A 42 -11.97 -10.42 -3.34
C LEU A 42 -12.15 -9.74 -1.97
N TRP A 43 -13.20 -8.93 -1.80
CA TRP A 43 -13.53 -8.28 -0.53
C TRP A 43 -14.35 -9.19 0.37
N TYR A 44 -13.88 -9.40 1.61
CA TYR A 44 -14.58 -10.21 2.61
C TYR A 44 -15.15 -9.32 3.71
N GLU A 45 -16.47 -9.11 3.67
CA GLU A 45 -17.19 -8.20 4.56
C GLU A 45 -17.07 -8.57 6.04
N GLN A 46 -16.90 -9.84 6.38
CA GLN A 46 -16.73 -10.29 7.77
C GLN A 46 -15.38 -9.85 8.34
N ASP A 47 -14.34 -9.91 7.50
CA ASP A 47 -12.97 -9.64 7.91
C ASP A 47 -12.58 -8.18 7.72
N GLY A 48 -13.28 -7.47 6.82
CA GLY A 48 -12.94 -6.10 6.45
C GLY A 48 -11.64 -6.01 5.67
N PHE A 49 -11.36 -7.03 4.86
CA PHE A 49 -10.08 -7.21 4.19
C PHE A 49 -10.24 -7.85 2.82
N TYR A 50 -9.24 -7.62 1.94
CA TYR A 50 -9.17 -8.25 0.63
C TYR A 50 -8.29 -9.50 0.67
N TYR A 51 -8.71 -10.56 -0.04
CA TYR A 51 -7.97 -11.82 -0.16
C TYR A 51 -7.91 -12.29 -1.61
N ASP A 52 -6.90 -13.10 -1.91
CA ASP A 52 -6.78 -13.75 -3.20
C ASP A 52 -7.77 -14.90 -3.35
N VAL A 53 -8.17 -15.13 -4.58
CA VAL A 53 -9.15 -16.14 -4.95
C VAL A 53 -8.60 -16.96 -6.11
N MET A 54 -8.46 -18.27 -5.90
CA MET A 54 -7.96 -19.20 -6.91
C MET A 54 -9.12 -19.90 -7.61
N ARG A 55 -9.20 -19.76 -8.93
CA ARG A 55 -10.20 -20.43 -9.77
C ARG A 55 -9.65 -21.72 -10.33
N MET A 56 -10.34 -22.82 -10.05
CA MET A 56 -9.95 -24.18 -10.44
C MET A 56 -10.46 -24.53 -11.84
N PRO A 57 -9.83 -25.49 -12.54
CA PRO A 57 -10.26 -25.91 -13.89
C PRO A 57 -11.69 -26.48 -13.95
N ASP A 58 -12.19 -27.02 -12.83
CA ASP A 58 -13.56 -27.53 -12.69
C ASP A 58 -14.59 -26.44 -12.34
N GLY A 59 -14.15 -25.18 -12.26
CA GLY A 59 -14.98 -24.03 -11.93
C GLY A 59 -15.15 -23.78 -10.44
N GLN A 60 -14.60 -24.64 -9.56
CA GLN A 60 -14.56 -24.35 -8.12
C GLN A 60 -13.64 -23.18 -7.82
N THR A 61 -13.89 -22.56 -6.67
CA THR A 61 -13.12 -21.41 -6.21
C THR A 61 -12.57 -21.70 -4.83
N ILE A 62 -11.28 -21.44 -4.63
CA ILE A 62 -10.58 -21.59 -3.35
C ILE A 62 -10.17 -20.22 -2.85
N GLU A 63 -10.63 -19.87 -1.65
CA GLU A 63 -10.31 -18.61 -0.98
C GLU A 63 -8.96 -18.73 -0.28
N LEU A 64 -8.01 -17.84 -0.59
CA LEU A 64 -6.70 -17.81 0.05
C LEU A 64 -6.69 -16.69 1.09
N LYS A 65 -7.16 -17.01 2.30
CA LYS A 65 -7.32 -16.05 3.43
C LYS A 65 -6.00 -15.65 4.10
N VAL A 66 -5.00 -15.34 3.29
CA VAL A 66 -3.70 -14.83 3.73
C VAL A 66 -3.79 -13.32 3.85
N ARG A 67 -3.66 -12.79 5.07
CA ARG A 67 -3.51 -11.34 5.28
C ARG A 67 -2.11 -10.92 4.87
N SER A 68 -1.95 -10.64 3.59
CA SER A 68 -0.71 -10.14 3.00
C SER A 68 -0.86 -8.67 2.56
N LEU A 69 0.26 -8.05 2.18
CA LEU A 69 0.28 -6.73 1.55
C LEU A 69 -0.69 -6.64 0.37
N VAL A 70 -0.93 -7.75 -0.36
CA VAL A 70 -1.86 -7.76 -1.50
C VAL A 70 -3.25 -7.28 -1.09
N GLY A 71 -3.71 -7.63 0.12
CA GLY A 71 -4.99 -7.17 0.65
C GLY A 71 -5.02 -5.68 1.02
N LEU A 72 -3.85 -5.06 1.18
CA LEU A 72 -3.69 -3.61 1.42
C LEU A 72 -3.58 -2.81 0.11
N LEU A 73 -3.13 -3.41 -0.99
CA LEU A 73 -2.90 -2.67 -2.25
C LEU A 73 -4.13 -1.98 -2.84
N PRO A 74 -5.37 -2.48 -2.68
CA PRO A 74 -6.55 -1.78 -3.17
C PRO A 74 -6.69 -0.35 -2.65
N MET A 75 -6.30 -0.06 -1.40
CA MET A 75 -6.34 1.32 -0.88
C MET A 75 -5.29 2.24 -1.52
N CYS A 76 -4.21 1.68 -2.06
CA CYS A 76 -3.17 2.46 -2.74
C CYS A 76 -3.60 2.90 -4.15
N ALA A 77 -4.62 2.25 -4.72
CA ALA A 77 -5.17 2.54 -6.04
C ALA A 77 -6.13 3.74 -6.01
N ALA A 78 -5.65 4.86 -5.47
CA ALA A 78 -6.34 6.14 -5.46
C ALA A 78 -5.63 7.17 -6.34
N THR A 79 -6.40 7.97 -7.07
CA THR A 79 -5.92 9.13 -7.85
C THR A 79 -6.84 10.31 -7.58
N VAL A 80 -6.25 11.43 -7.16
CA VAL A 80 -6.95 12.69 -6.89
C VAL A 80 -6.72 13.66 -8.04
N PHE A 81 -7.80 14.26 -8.53
CA PHE A 81 -7.83 15.26 -9.59
C PHE A 81 -8.09 16.63 -8.96
N GLU A 82 -7.21 17.59 -9.26
CA GLU A 82 -7.37 18.97 -8.81
C GLU A 82 -8.47 19.68 -9.62
N PRO A 83 -9.12 20.72 -9.05
CA PRO A 83 -10.23 21.42 -9.70
C PRO A 83 -9.87 22.01 -11.07
N ASP A 84 -8.64 22.53 -11.22
CA ASP A 84 -8.17 23.20 -12.43
C ASP A 84 -8.03 22.26 -13.64
N VAL A 85 -7.74 20.97 -13.39
CA VAL A 85 -7.71 19.93 -14.43
C VAL A 85 -9.10 19.73 -15.03
N LEU A 86 -10.15 19.79 -14.19
CA LEU A 86 -11.53 19.59 -14.62
C LEU A 86 -12.08 20.80 -15.38
N GLU A 87 -11.67 22.01 -15.01
CA GLU A 87 -12.06 23.25 -15.71
C GLU A 87 -11.49 23.31 -17.14
N ARG A 88 -10.28 22.78 -17.36
CA ARG A 88 -9.62 22.80 -18.68
C ARG A 88 -10.12 21.72 -19.63
N TYR A 89 -10.68 20.63 -19.10
CA TYR A 89 -11.18 19.49 -19.87
C TYR A 89 -12.60 19.10 -19.45
N PRO A 90 -13.61 19.97 -19.67
CA PRO A 90 -14.98 19.70 -19.26
C PRO A 90 -15.53 18.38 -19.84
N GLY A 91 -15.09 18.02 -21.06
CA GLY A 91 -15.46 16.76 -21.71
C GLY A 91 -15.04 15.50 -20.95
N VAL A 92 -13.99 15.55 -20.12
CA VAL A 92 -13.58 14.39 -19.30
C VAL A 92 -14.64 14.07 -18.24
N LEU A 93 -15.26 15.10 -17.64
CA LEU A 93 -16.37 14.90 -16.69
C LEU A 93 -17.62 14.39 -17.38
N ASP A 94 -17.92 14.89 -18.58
CA ASP A 94 -19.07 14.41 -19.37
C ASP A 94 -18.88 12.96 -19.77
N LEU A 95 -17.68 12.57 -20.19
CA LEU A 95 -17.32 11.19 -20.52
C LEU A 95 -17.34 10.26 -19.30
N LEU A 96 -16.85 10.74 -18.14
CA LEU A 96 -16.99 10.04 -16.85
C LEU A 96 -18.46 9.82 -16.49
N ALA A 97 -19.28 10.87 -16.62
CA ALA A 97 -20.71 10.81 -16.31
C ALA A 97 -21.46 9.89 -17.28
N GLU A 98 -21.17 9.96 -18.59
CA GLU A 98 -21.76 9.08 -19.60
C GLU A 98 -21.34 7.63 -19.37
N PHE A 99 -20.08 7.40 -19.02
CA PHE A 99 -19.58 6.07 -18.67
C PHE A 99 -20.30 5.54 -17.42
N VAL A 100 -20.35 6.31 -16.33
CA VAL A 100 -21.06 5.91 -15.10
C VAL A 100 -22.54 5.64 -15.41
N HIS A 101 -23.22 6.52 -16.14
CA HIS A 101 -24.61 6.32 -16.54
C HIS A 101 -24.81 5.09 -17.42
N ARG A 102 -23.90 4.81 -18.36
CA ARG A 102 -24.00 3.65 -19.26
C ARG A 102 -23.85 2.33 -18.51
N PHE A 103 -23.07 2.31 -17.43
CA PHE A 103 -22.70 1.09 -16.72
C PHE A 103 -23.29 0.99 -15.31
N SER A 104 -23.97 2.01 -14.78
CA SER A 104 -24.52 2.03 -13.41
C SER A 104 -25.54 0.92 -13.16
N ASP A 105 -26.32 0.56 -14.18
CA ASP A 105 -27.32 -0.52 -14.08
C ASP A 105 -26.67 -1.90 -13.94
N SER A 106 -25.47 -2.07 -14.50
CA SER A 106 -24.72 -3.34 -14.44
C SER A 106 -23.70 -3.36 -13.30
N LEU A 107 -23.26 -2.18 -12.83
CA LEU A 107 -22.18 -1.98 -11.87
C LEU A 107 -22.60 -0.96 -10.80
N PRO A 108 -23.40 -1.37 -9.79
CA PRO A 108 -23.88 -0.47 -8.74
C PRO A 108 -22.74 0.24 -7.99
N GLN A 109 -21.56 -0.37 -7.96
CA GLN A 109 -20.35 0.17 -7.33
C GLN A 109 -19.80 1.43 -8.03
N LEU A 110 -20.11 1.62 -9.32
CA LEU A 110 -19.81 2.87 -10.04
C LEU A 110 -20.66 4.05 -9.57
N ALA A 111 -21.85 3.78 -9.01
CA ALA A 111 -22.74 4.83 -8.50
C ALA A 111 -22.25 5.42 -7.16
N HIS A 112 -21.20 4.84 -6.56
CA HIS A 112 -20.62 5.29 -5.29
C HIS A 112 -19.27 5.99 -5.46
N LEU A 113 -19.00 6.59 -6.62
CA LEU A 113 -17.86 7.49 -6.74
C LEU A 113 -18.01 8.64 -5.73
N PRO A 114 -16.97 8.93 -4.94
CA PRO A 114 -17.03 10.01 -3.99
C PRO A 114 -17.23 11.34 -4.75
N GLY A 115 -18.04 12.23 -4.16
CA GLY A 115 -18.30 13.56 -4.71
C GLY A 115 -17.06 14.44 -4.76
N ALA A 116 -17.24 15.73 -5.02
CA ALA A 116 -16.14 16.68 -4.83
C ALA A 116 -15.84 16.84 -3.34
N SER A 117 -14.56 16.98 -2.98
CA SER A 117 -14.14 17.44 -1.65
C SER A 117 -14.55 18.90 -1.44
N PRO A 118 -14.49 19.44 -0.21
CA PRO A 118 -14.74 20.86 0.06
C PRO A 118 -13.87 21.81 -0.77
N GLU A 119 -12.66 21.37 -1.12
CA GLU A 119 -11.70 22.10 -1.96
C GLU A 119 -11.95 21.90 -3.47
N GLY A 120 -13.02 21.19 -3.85
CA GLY A 120 -13.40 20.91 -5.23
C GLY A 120 -12.66 19.73 -5.87
N ARG A 121 -11.80 19.02 -5.12
CA ARG A 121 -11.05 17.87 -5.66
C ARG A 121 -11.95 16.67 -5.89
N ARG A 122 -11.66 15.87 -6.90
CA ARG A 122 -12.34 14.59 -7.15
C ARG A 122 -11.38 13.43 -7.04
N MET A 123 -11.88 12.24 -6.77
CA MET A 123 -11.04 11.06 -6.61
C MET A 123 -11.64 9.84 -7.32
N THR A 124 -10.78 9.04 -7.94
CA THR A 124 -11.07 7.66 -8.29
C THR A 124 -10.32 6.74 -7.33
N SER A 125 -11.03 5.81 -6.68
CA SER A 125 -10.49 4.86 -5.72
C SER A 125 -11.21 3.51 -5.84
N LEU A 126 -10.50 2.41 -5.56
CA LEU A 126 -11.08 1.06 -5.46
C LEU A 126 -11.71 0.79 -4.10
N VAL A 127 -11.45 1.65 -3.12
CA VAL A 127 -12.00 1.56 -1.76
C VAL A 127 -12.73 2.85 -1.40
N ASP A 128 -13.89 2.71 -0.77
CA ASP A 128 -14.60 3.82 -0.14
C ASP A 128 -14.04 4.09 1.28
N GLU A 129 -14.59 5.11 1.96
CA GLU A 129 -14.15 5.47 3.31
C GLU A 129 -14.37 4.34 4.32
N THR A 130 -15.49 3.62 4.21
CA THR A 130 -15.85 2.53 5.12
C THR A 130 -14.82 1.40 5.04
N ARG A 131 -14.52 0.92 3.82
CA ARG A 131 -13.51 -0.11 3.57
C ARG A 131 -12.12 0.39 3.94
N LEU A 132 -11.79 1.64 3.61
CA LEU A 132 -10.50 2.24 3.97
C LEU A 132 -10.26 2.17 5.48
N ARG A 133 -11.23 2.60 6.30
CA ARG A 133 -11.12 2.54 7.77
C ARG A 133 -10.88 1.12 8.28
N ARG A 134 -11.55 0.12 7.69
CA ARG A 134 -11.39 -1.30 8.08
C ARG A 134 -10.03 -1.87 7.69
N ILE A 135 -9.54 -1.53 6.49
CA ILE A 135 -8.20 -1.92 6.04
C ILE A 135 -7.13 -1.28 6.96
N LEU A 136 -7.27 0.02 7.26
CA LEU A 136 -6.32 0.72 8.13
C LEU A 136 -6.32 0.17 9.55
N ALA A 137 -7.48 -0.21 10.11
CA ALA A 137 -7.53 -0.84 11.42
C ALA A 137 -6.68 -2.12 11.50
N VAL A 138 -6.64 -2.92 10.42
CA VAL A 138 -5.79 -4.12 10.35
C VAL A 138 -4.32 -3.76 10.04
N MET A 139 -4.08 -2.81 9.14
CA MET A 139 -2.73 -2.40 8.75
C MET A 139 -1.94 -1.76 9.90
N LEU A 140 -2.63 -0.98 10.75
CA LEU A 140 -2.03 -0.18 11.82
C LEU A 140 -2.01 -0.91 13.17
N ASP A 141 -2.39 -2.19 13.19
CA ASP A 141 -2.30 -3.06 14.36
C ASP A 141 -0.90 -3.68 14.46
N GLU A 142 -0.28 -3.55 15.64
CA GLU A 142 1.09 -4.01 15.89
C GLU A 142 1.22 -5.53 15.98
N ASP A 143 0.12 -6.22 16.31
CA ASP A 143 0.00 -7.69 16.30
C ASP A 143 -0.31 -8.24 14.90
N GLU A 144 -0.56 -7.35 13.93
CA GLU A 144 -0.78 -7.70 12.54
C GLU A 144 0.35 -7.14 11.66
N PHE A 145 0.13 -6.02 10.97
CA PHE A 145 1.05 -5.52 9.94
C PHE A 145 2.04 -4.47 10.45
N LEU A 146 1.70 -3.68 11.46
CA LEU A 146 2.51 -2.55 11.90
C LEU A 146 3.72 -3.03 12.73
N GLY A 147 4.89 -3.12 12.10
CA GLY A 147 6.15 -3.42 12.78
C GLY A 147 6.82 -2.18 13.36
N ALA A 148 7.86 -2.39 14.18
CA ALA A 148 8.72 -1.31 14.66
C ALA A 148 9.49 -0.61 13.52
N HIS A 149 9.66 -1.30 12.39
CA HIS A 149 10.48 -0.88 11.26
C HIS A 149 9.69 -0.68 9.95
N GLY A 150 8.36 -0.64 10.01
CA GLY A 150 7.47 -0.46 8.86
C GLY A 150 6.35 -1.49 8.78
N ILE A 151 5.64 -1.51 7.66
CA ILE A 151 4.54 -2.46 7.37
C ILE A 151 5.13 -3.78 6.86
N ARG A 152 4.79 -4.89 7.54
CA ARG A 152 5.21 -6.26 7.23
C ARG A 152 4.57 -6.77 5.93
N ALA A 153 5.24 -7.70 5.24
CA ALA A 153 4.73 -8.27 4.00
C ALA A 153 3.49 -9.17 4.19
N ILE A 154 3.39 -9.81 5.35
CA ILE A 154 2.26 -10.60 5.82
C ILE A 154 2.01 -10.26 7.28
N SER A 155 0.75 -10.34 7.69
CA SER A 155 0.36 -10.11 9.07
C SER A 155 1.06 -11.09 10.02
N ARG A 156 1.58 -10.56 11.13
CA ARG A 156 2.19 -11.32 12.21
C ARG A 156 1.23 -12.31 12.86
N ARG A 157 -0.09 -12.13 12.75
CA ARG A 157 -1.11 -13.11 13.19
C ARG A 157 -0.82 -14.53 12.69
N HIS A 158 -0.22 -14.65 11.50
CA HIS A 158 0.04 -15.93 10.85
C HIS A 158 1.21 -16.69 11.49
N LEU A 159 1.83 -16.13 12.54
CA LEU A 159 2.73 -16.84 13.43
C LEU A 159 1.95 -17.89 14.26
N GLU A 160 0.80 -17.50 14.82
CA GLU A 160 -0.03 -18.36 15.66
C GLU A 160 -1.18 -19.01 14.86
N HIS A 161 -1.62 -18.35 13.79
CA HIS A 161 -2.75 -18.76 12.95
C HIS A 161 -2.34 -18.86 11.48
N PRO A 162 -1.50 -19.83 11.10
CA PRO A 162 -1.10 -20.02 9.71
C PRO A 162 -2.30 -20.32 8.82
N VAL A 163 -2.22 -19.90 7.56
CA VAL A 163 -3.20 -20.31 6.56
C VAL A 163 -2.80 -21.68 6.04
N VAL A 164 -3.70 -22.64 6.14
CA VAL A 164 -3.50 -24.01 5.66
C VAL A 164 -4.55 -24.30 4.60
N PHE A 165 -4.13 -24.84 3.45
CA PHE A 165 -5.04 -25.36 2.44
C PHE A 165 -4.53 -26.68 1.87
N ASP A 166 -5.45 -27.62 1.65
CA ASP A 166 -5.16 -28.89 0.97
C ASP A 166 -5.40 -28.72 -0.52
N TRP A 167 -4.42 -29.17 -1.33
CA TRP A 167 -4.61 -29.31 -2.75
C TRP A 167 -3.92 -30.55 -3.29
N GLY A 168 -4.69 -31.44 -3.93
CA GLY A 168 -4.18 -32.68 -4.50
C GLY A 168 -3.68 -33.68 -3.46
N GLY A 169 -4.20 -33.64 -2.22
CA GLY A 169 -3.74 -34.49 -1.12
C GLY A 169 -2.39 -34.04 -0.52
N GLN A 170 -1.95 -32.83 -0.86
CA GLN A 170 -0.80 -32.18 -0.25
C GLN A 170 -1.27 -30.95 0.52
N GLU A 171 -0.81 -30.83 1.76
CA GLU A 171 -1.04 -29.67 2.60
C GLU A 171 -0.03 -28.56 2.27
N TYR A 172 -0.53 -27.35 2.05
CA TYR A 172 0.25 -26.13 1.90
C TYR A 172 -0.04 -25.20 3.07
N ASN A 173 1.02 -24.62 3.63
CA ASN A 173 0.91 -23.70 4.77
C ASN A 173 1.63 -22.38 4.49
N VAL A 174 1.06 -21.29 5.01
CA VAL A 174 1.64 -19.96 4.99
C VAL A 174 1.75 -19.45 6.43
N HIS A 175 2.97 -19.50 6.95
CA HIS A 175 3.35 -18.93 8.25
C HIS A 175 3.92 -17.52 8.10
N TYR A 176 3.87 -16.75 9.18
CA TYR A 176 4.70 -15.55 9.32
C TYR A 176 6.16 -15.95 9.56
N LEU A 177 7.05 -15.52 8.68
CA LEU A 177 8.49 -15.70 8.72
C LEU A 177 9.15 -14.32 8.58
N PRO A 178 9.66 -13.72 9.67
CA PRO A 178 10.12 -12.35 9.62
C PRO A 178 11.45 -12.17 8.87
N ALA A 179 12.17 -13.26 8.60
CA ALA A 179 13.53 -13.26 8.04
C ALA A 179 13.60 -14.04 6.71
N GLU A 180 14.50 -15.02 6.58
CA GLU A 180 14.57 -15.92 5.43
C GLU A 180 13.35 -16.84 5.33
N SER A 181 13.11 -17.33 4.11
CA SER A 181 12.10 -18.34 3.83
C SER A 181 12.54 -19.70 4.39
N ASP A 182 11.59 -20.47 4.94
CA ASP A 182 11.81 -21.88 5.32
C ASP A 182 11.69 -22.86 4.15
N THR A 183 11.44 -22.35 2.93
CA THR A 183 11.41 -23.14 1.69
C THR A 183 12.28 -22.53 0.60
N GLY A 184 12.84 -23.39 -0.26
CA GLY A 184 13.60 -22.98 -1.44
C GLY A 184 12.75 -22.47 -2.61
N MET A 185 11.42 -22.50 -2.48
CA MET A 185 10.51 -21.99 -3.50
C MET A 185 10.74 -20.49 -3.67
N PHE A 186 10.87 -20.00 -4.91
CA PHE A 186 11.12 -18.58 -5.24
C PHE A 186 12.53 -18.03 -4.95
N GLY A 187 13.57 -18.86 -5.11
CA GLY A 187 14.97 -18.36 -5.16
C GLY A 187 15.73 -18.45 -3.84
N GLY A 188 15.21 -19.17 -2.85
CA GLY A 188 15.90 -19.64 -1.64
C GLY A 188 16.21 -18.58 -0.58
N ASN A 189 16.65 -17.39 -0.98
CA ASN A 189 17.11 -16.33 -0.09
C ASN A 189 16.21 -15.08 -0.13
N SER A 190 15.02 -15.15 -0.75
CA SER A 190 14.06 -14.06 -0.81
C SER A 190 12.75 -14.49 -0.14
N ASN A 191 12.14 -13.59 0.63
CA ASN A 191 10.95 -13.93 1.42
C ASN A 191 9.93 -12.77 1.46
N TRP A 192 8.68 -13.12 1.20
CA TRP A 192 7.52 -12.22 1.24
C TRP A 192 6.57 -12.54 2.39
N ARG A 193 6.89 -13.53 3.24
CA ARG A 193 6.01 -14.03 4.30
C ARG A 193 6.22 -13.36 5.65
N GLY A 194 6.66 -12.11 5.67
CA GLY A 194 6.87 -11.39 6.93
C GLY A 194 7.83 -10.21 6.88
N PRO A 195 8.89 -10.22 6.05
CA PRO A 195 9.83 -9.11 6.02
C PRO A 195 9.19 -7.77 5.64
N VAL A 196 9.85 -6.68 6.01
CA VAL A 196 9.53 -5.32 5.56
C VAL A 196 10.23 -5.05 4.23
N TRP A 197 9.45 -4.66 3.24
CA TRP A 197 9.93 -4.26 1.92
C TRP A 197 9.71 -2.77 1.72
N PHE A 198 10.80 -2.02 1.58
CA PHE A 198 10.78 -0.58 1.32
C PHE A 198 9.92 -0.17 0.11
N PRO A 199 10.05 -0.78 -1.08
CA PRO A 199 9.22 -0.38 -2.22
C PRO A 199 7.72 -0.48 -1.94
N MET A 200 7.29 -1.52 -1.22
CA MET A 200 5.88 -1.70 -0.89
C MET A 200 5.40 -0.70 0.16
N ASN A 201 6.24 -0.41 1.15
CA ASN A 201 5.95 0.63 2.12
C ASN A 201 5.86 2.01 1.46
N VAL A 202 6.72 2.33 0.50
CA VAL A 202 6.63 3.57 -0.29
C VAL A 202 5.32 3.65 -1.06
N VAL A 203 4.86 2.55 -1.67
CA VAL A 203 3.55 2.50 -2.35
C VAL A 203 2.41 2.79 -1.37
N ILE A 204 2.46 2.21 -0.17
CA ILE A 204 1.48 2.45 0.90
C ILE A 204 1.49 3.91 1.35
N LEU A 205 2.66 4.46 1.64
CA LEU A 205 2.82 5.86 2.03
C LEU A 205 2.28 6.82 0.95
N ARG A 206 2.60 6.57 -0.32
CA ARG A 206 2.03 7.32 -1.45
C ARG A 206 0.51 7.21 -1.48
N GLY A 207 -0.04 6.02 -1.23
CA GLY A 207 -1.48 5.79 -1.12
C GLY A 207 -2.14 6.64 -0.03
N LEU A 208 -1.59 6.62 1.18
CA LEU A 208 -2.06 7.42 2.32
C LEU A 208 -2.04 8.93 2.02
N ILE A 209 -0.94 9.42 1.44
CA ILE A 209 -0.79 10.84 1.06
C ILE A 209 -1.83 11.23 0.01
N GLN A 210 -2.08 10.38 -0.99
CA GLN A 210 -3.06 10.64 -2.03
C GLN A 210 -4.48 10.64 -1.48
N LEU A 211 -4.83 9.70 -0.61
CA LEU A 211 -6.12 9.69 0.07
C LEU A 211 -6.28 10.94 0.95
N HIS A 212 -5.22 11.38 1.65
CA HIS A 212 -5.25 12.62 2.42
C HIS A 212 -5.53 13.85 1.54
N ARG A 213 -5.00 13.93 0.32
CA ARG A 213 -5.31 15.06 -0.59
C ARG A 213 -6.81 15.23 -0.85
N TYR A 214 -7.56 14.13 -0.85
CA TYR A 214 -9.01 14.15 -1.01
C TYR A 214 -9.77 14.30 0.32
N TYR A 215 -9.40 13.52 1.33
CA TYR A 215 -10.12 13.49 2.62
C TYR A 215 -9.75 14.65 3.56
N GLY A 216 -8.52 15.15 3.49
CA GLY A 216 -7.96 16.11 4.43
C GLY A 216 -8.00 15.58 5.86
N ASP A 217 -8.33 16.46 6.81
CA ASP A 217 -8.47 16.13 8.24
C ASP A 217 -9.80 15.45 8.60
N ARG A 218 -10.69 15.22 7.62
CA ARG A 218 -12.03 14.67 7.86
C ARG A 218 -11.99 13.18 8.17
N VAL A 219 -10.98 12.47 7.66
CA VAL A 219 -10.74 11.06 7.97
C VAL A 219 -9.60 10.95 8.95
N LYS A 220 -9.93 10.50 10.15
CA LYS A 220 -8.99 10.11 11.18
C LYS A 220 -9.24 8.67 11.59
N VAL A 221 -8.18 7.94 11.88
CA VAL A 221 -8.22 6.57 12.39
C VAL A 221 -7.22 6.43 13.53
N GLU A 222 -7.42 5.42 14.35
CA GLU A 222 -6.57 5.12 15.49
C GLU A 222 -5.16 4.69 15.05
N TYR A 223 -4.12 5.19 15.71
CA TYR A 223 -2.73 4.85 15.44
C TYR A 223 -1.87 4.84 16.72
N PRO A 224 -1.25 3.69 17.06
CA PRO A 224 -1.56 2.35 16.55
C PRO A 224 -3.01 1.95 16.83
N THR A 225 -3.54 0.94 16.12
CA THR A 225 -4.86 0.38 16.42
C THR A 225 -4.95 -0.02 17.89
N GLY A 226 -6.04 0.33 18.57
CA GLY A 226 -6.25 0.08 20.01
C GLY A 226 -5.59 1.07 20.99
N SER A 227 -4.90 2.12 20.51
CA SER A 227 -4.19 3.10 21.36
C SER A 227 -5.05 4.27 21.90
N GLY A 228 -6.22 4.52 21.32
CA GLY A 228 -7.07 5.68 21.53
C GLY A 228 -6.58 6.98 20.87
N ARG A 229 -5.38 6.98 20.25
CA ARG A 229 -4.82 8.15 19.56
C ARG A 229 -5.29 8.17 18.11
N GLU A 230 -6.06 9.18 17.72
CA GLU A 230 -6.50 9.35 16.34
C GLU A 230 -5.59 10.29 15.54
N LEU A 231 -5.18 9.85 14.35
CA LEU A 231 -4.37 10.61 13.41
C LEU A 231 -5.05 10.68 12.03
N ASN A 232 -4.79 11.75 11.29
CA ASN A 232 -5.16 11.83 9.88
C ASN A 232 -4.20 10.97 9.02
N LEU A 233 -4.56 10.76 7.75
CA LEU A 233 -3.78 9.89 6.85
C LEU A 233 -2.35 10.40 6.55
N LEU A 234 -2.11 11.71 6.59
CA LEU A 234 -0.78 12.31 6.39
C LEU A 234 0.12 12.09 7.61
N GLU A 235 -0.42 12.29 8.80
CA GLU A 235 0.26 12.03 10.08
C GLU A 235 0.64 10.55 10.19
N ILE A 236 -0.26 9.64 9.82
CA ILE A 236 0.01 8.19 9.77
C ILE A 236 1.14 7.87 8.78
N ALA A 237 1.15 8.50 7.60
CA ALA A 237 2.24 8.34 6.65
C ALA A 237 3.58 8.82 7.25
N GLY A 238 3.57 9.93 8.00
CA GLY A 238 4.74 10.44 8.73
C GLY A 238 5.25 9.45 9.78
N GLU A 239 4.36 8.90 10.61
CA GLU A 239 4.72 7.93 11.65
C GLU A 239 5.30 6.63 11.07
N VAL A 240 4.69 6.08 10.01
CA VAL A 240 5.21 4.89 9.31
C VAL A 240 6.54 5.19 8.62
N SER A 241 6.69 6.37 8.02
CA SER A 241 7.96 6.83 7.45
C SER A 241 9.06 6.95 8.52
N GLY A 242 8.71 7.43 9.71
CA GLY A 242 9.59 7.46 10.88
C GLY A 242 10.08 6.05 11.25
N ARG A 243 9.15 5.10 11.41
CA ARG A 243 9.48 3.68 11.68
C ARG A 243 10.39 3.06 10.62
N LEU A 244 10.17 3.34 9.34
CA LEU A 244 11.06 2.86 8.29
C LEU A 244 12.46 3.47 8.42
N THR A 245 12.54 4.76 8.73
CA THR A 245 13.79 5.49 8.90
C THR A 245 14.60 4.97 10.09
N THR A 246 13.96 4.57 11.19
CA THR A 246 14.67 4.05 12.38
C THR A 246 15.51 2.81 12.08
N THR A 247 15.14 2.04 11.05
CA THR A 247 15.94 0.92 10.53
C THR A 247 17.39 1.31 10.25
N PHE A 248 17.61 2.56 9.83
CA PHE A 248 18.92 3.05 9.43
C PHE A 248 19.54 4.02 10.41
N THR A 249 18.87 4.47 11.47
CA THR A 249 19.43 5.43 12.43
C THR A 249 19.96 4.73 13.66
N GLU A 250 20.89 5.39 14.37
CA GLU A 250 21.33 4.93 15.69
C GLU A 250 20.20 5.06 16.71
N ASP A 251 20.09 4.05 17.57
CA ASP A 251 19.28 4.11 18.79
C ASP A 251 20.06 4.79 19.94
N GLU A 252 19.47 4.81 21.14
CA GLU A 252 20.09 5.39 22.34
C GLU A 252 21.40 4.70 22.75
N THR A 253 21.64 3.47 22.26
CA THR A 253 22.87 2.70 22.51
C THR A 253 23.92 2.86 21.40
N GLY A 254 23.62 3.66 20.36
CA GLY A 254 24.49 3.82 19.20
C GLY A 254 24.42 2.64 18.22
N GLN A 255 23.41 1.78 18.29
CA GLN A 255 23.25 0.65 17.38
C GLN A 255 22.24 0.95 16.28
N ARG A 256 22.46 0.38 15.09
CA ARG A 256 21.54 0.50 13.94
C ARG A 256 20.84 -0.83 13.67
N PRO A 257 19.51 -0.87 13.56
CA PRO A 257 18.78 -2.09 13.23
C PRO A 257 19.25 -2.77 11.94
N VAL A 258 19.58 -2.00 10.89
CA VAL A 258 20.05 -2.53 9.59
C VAL A 258 21.25 -3.48 9.71
N PHE A 259 22.12 -3.30 10.70
CA PHE A 259 23.27 -4.19 10.92
C PHE A 259 22.90 -5.49 11.65
N GLY A 260 21.70 -5.57 12.22
CA GLY A 260 21.23 -6.71 12.99
C GLY A 260 22.22 -7.08 14.09
N GLY A 261 22.50 -8.38 14.22
CA GLY A 261 23.45 -8.93 15.19
C GLY A 261 24.93 -8.86 14.78
N ILE A 262 25.30 -8.14 13.71
CA ILE A 262 26.69 -8.09 13.23
C ILE A 262 27.49 -7.05 14.02
N GLU A 263 28.08 -7.49 15.14
CA GLU A 263 28.82 -6.64 16.09
C GLU A 263 29.88 -5.74 15.42
N LYS A 264 30.56 -6.26 14.39
CA LYS A 264 31.58 -5.50 13.67
C LYS A 264 31.02 -4.24 13.01
N PHE A 265 29.83 -4.32 12.41
CA PHE A 265 29.20 -3.15 11.81
C PHE A 265 28.60 -2.23 12.89
N GLN A 266 28.18 -2.77 14.02
CA GLN A 266 27.70 -1.94 15.14
C GLN A 266 28.81 -1.13 15.82
N THR A 267 30.05 -1.64 15.91
CA THR A 267 31.05 -1.06 16.84
C THR A 267 32.35 -0.61 16.18
N ASP A 268 32.73 -1.15 15.02
CA ASP A 268 34.01 -0.80 14.37
C ASP A 268 33.89 0.56 13.66
N PRO A 269 34.69 1.59 14.02
CA PRO A 269 34.59 2.93 13.45
C PRO A 269 34.88 2.98 11.93
N HIS A 270 35.56 1.97 11.37
CA HIS A 270 35.79 1.86 9.94
C HIS A 270 34.58 1.32 9.17
N TRP A 271 33.65 0.65 9.84
CA TRP A 271 32.48 0.03 9.22
C TRP A 271 31.16 0.67 9.63
N HIS A 272 31.10 1.29 10.81
CA HIS A 272 29.85 1.77 11.42
C HIS A 272 29.05 2.74 10.54
N ASN A 273 29.74 3.57 9.77
CA ASN A 273 29.10 4.55 8.88
C ASN A 273 28.93 4.04 7.44
N LEU A 274 29.26 2.78 7.15
CA LEU A 274 29.09 2.14 5.84
C LEU A 274 27.76 1.38 5.81
N ILE A 275 26.67 2.14 5.62
CA ILE A 275 25.31 1.62 5.69
C ILE A 275 24.94 0.89 4.38
N PRO A 276 24.66 -0.43 4.42
CA PRO A 276 24.20 -1.18 3.25
C PRO A 276 22.72 -0.96 2.96
N PHE A 277 22.33 -1.19 1.71
CA PHE A 277 20.93 -1.16 1.27
C PHE A 277 20.48 -2.57 0.91
N HIS A 278 19.83 -3.22 1.86
CA HIS A 278 19.41 -4.61 1.74
C HIS A 278 18.18 -4.82 0.87
N GLU A 279 17.94 -6.06 0.45
CA GLU A 279 16.80 -6.49 -0.35
C GLU A 279 15.50 -6.23 0.40
N TYR A 280 15.49 -6.67 1.66
CA TYR A 280 14.40 -6.49 2.60
C TYR A 280 14.94 -6.50 4.02
N PHE A 281 14.06 -6.25 4.99
CA PHE A 281 14.42 -6.12 6.39
C PHE A 281 13.59 -7.05 7.25
N HIS A 282 14.18 -7.55 8.33
CA HIS A 282 13.50 -8.43 9.25
C HIS A 282 12.23 -7.77 9.81
N GLY A 283 11.10 -8.48 9.73
CA GLY A 283 9.78 -7.94 10.07
C GLY A 283 9.65 -7.35 11.49
N ASP A 284 10.44 -7.87 12.43
CA ASP A 284 10.36 -7.47 13.85
C ASP A 284 11.53 -6.64 14.39
N ASN A 285 12.73 -6.73 13.81
CA ASN A 285 13.93 -6.09 14.38
C ASN A 285 14.74 -5.26 13.37
N GLY A 286 14.29 -5.17 12.11
CA GLY A 286 14.90 -4.29 11.12
C GLY A 286 16.27 -4.74 10.60
N ALA A 287 16.75 -5.95 10.93
CA ALA A 287 17.99 -6.47 10.36
C ALA A 287 17.93 -6.54 8.83
N GLY A 288 18.96 -6.05 8.14
CA GLY A 288 19.06 -6.13 6.69
C GLY A 288 19.34 -7.56 6.20
N ILE A 289 18.54 -8.03 5.25
CA ILE A 289 18.60 -9.41 4.71
C ILE A 289 18.63 -9.39 3.18
N GLY A 290 19.21 -10.43 2.58
CA GLY A 290 19.35 -10.56 1.13
C GLY A 290 20.45 -9.66 0.56
N ALA A 291 20.37 -9.37 -0.74
CA ALA A 291 21.38 -8.57 -1.44
C ALA A 291 21.57 -7.17 -0.83
N SER A 292 22.81 -6.77 -0.53
CA SER A 292 23.14 -5.58 0.29
C SER A 292 23.37 -4.27 -0.47
N HIS A 293 23.13 -4.23 -1.78
CA HIS A 293 23.37 -3.07 -2.65
C HIS A 293 22.15 -2.68 -3.50
N GLN A 294 20.94 -2.83 -2.95
CA GLN A 294 19.67 -2.48 -3.58
C GLN A 294 19.41 -0.96 -3.54
N THR A 295 20.32 -0.21 -4.15
CA THR A 295 20.31 1.26 -4.24
C THR A 295 19.11 1.84 -4.98
N GLY A 296 18.42 1.03 -5.79
CA GLY A 296 17.18 1.41 -6.46
C GLY A 296 15.98 1.46 -5.50
N TRP A 297 15.55 0.32 -4.94
CA TRP A 297 14.34 0.31 -4.13
C TRP A 297 14.58 0.66 -2.66
N THR A 298 15.69 0.28 -2.03
CA THR A 298 15.93 0.54 -0.60
C THR A 298 16.50 1.94 -0.41
N GLY A 299 17.19 2.45 -1.44
CA GLY A 299 17.60 3.85 -1.51
C GLY A 299 16.44 4.85 -1.40
N THR A 300 15.18 4.41 -1.59
CA THR A 300 13.99 5.24 -1.34
C THR A 300 13.87 5.74 0.10
N VAL A 301 14.61 5.18 1.06
CA VAL A 301 14.72 5.76 2.41
C VAL A 301 15.17 7.21 2.40
N ALA A 302 16.00 7.62 1.44
CA ALA A 302 16.39 9.03 1.30
C ALA A 302 15.18 9.93 1.00
N LEU A 303 14.23 9.46 0.19
CA LEU A 303 12.97 10.15 -0.04
C LEU A 303 12.12 10.20 1.23
N LEU A 304 12.08 9.10 2.01
CA LEU A 304 11.35 9.06 3.28
C LEU A 304 11.89 10.08 4.30
N LEU A 305 13.21 10.25 4.37
CA LEU A 305 13.85 11.26 5.19
C LEU A 305 13.51 12.68 4.75
N LEU A 306 13.45 12.94 3.44
CA LEU A 306 13.04 14.23 2.89
C LEU A 306 11.56 14.51 3.15
N ILE A 307 10.70 13.50 2.99
CA ILE A 307 9.27 13.61 3.30
C ILE A 307 9.08 13.86 4.80
N ALA A 308 9.69 13.04 5.67
CA ALA A 308 9.58 13.20 7.13
C ALA A 308 10.15 14.54 7.64
N GLY A 309 11.26 15.02 7.07
CA GLY A 309 11.83 16.33 7.40
C GLY A 309 11.13 17.52 6.75
N GLY A 310 10.42 17.31 5.64
CA GLY A 310 9.63 18.32 4.91
C GLY A 310 8.17 18.41 5.36
N LEU A 311 7.65 17.41 6.07
CA LEU A 311 6.26 17.34 6.57
C LEU A 311 5.91 18.37 7.66
N HIS A 312 6.72 19.40 7.86
CA HIS A 312 6.37 20.55 8.72
C HIS A 312 5.20 21.36 8.15
N THR A 313 4.91 21.28 6.84
CA THR A 313 3.65 21.78 6.25
C THR A 313 3.10 20.86 5.14
N PRO A 314 1.77 20.79 4.96
CA PRO A 314 1.13 20.04 3.87
C PRO A 314 1.58 20.46 2.45
N ALA A 315 2.05 21.69 2.27
CA ALA A 315 2.49 22.20 0.97
C ALA A 315 3.83 21.58 0.53
N ASP A 316 4.74 21.35 1.46
CA ASP A 316 6.09 20.83 1.19
C ASP A 316 6.08 19.33 0.88
N ALA A 317 5.23 18.55 1.56
CA ALA A 317 5.04 17.13 1.28
C ALA A 317 4.45 16.84 -0.10
N MET A 318 3.63 17.76 -0.62
CA MET A 318 3.05 17.63 -1.96
C MET A 318 4.08 17.87 -3.08
N ALA A 319 5.08 18.73 -2.86
CA ALA A 319 6.16 18.97 -3.81
C ALA A 319 7.16 17.79 -3.87
N ALA A 320 7.40 17.10 -2.76
CA ALA A 320 8.36 15.99 -2.70
C ALA A 320 7.87 14.70 -3.40
N VAL A 321 6.56 14.54 -3.61
CA VAL A 321 5.95 13.32 -4.19
C VAL A 321 5.45 13.55 -5.62
N GLY A 322 5.61 14.77 -6.16
CA GLY A 322 5.17 15.10 -7.51
C GLY A 322 5.72 16.42 -8.04
N GLU A 323 6.81 16.32 -8.78
CA GLU A 323 6.94 16.88 -10.13
C GLU A 323 7.09 15.72 -11.14
#